data_AF-N4WHY5-F1
#
_entry.id   AF-N4WHY5-F1
#
_cell.length_a   1.000
_cell.length_b   1.000
_cell.length_c   1.000
_cell.angle_alpha   90.00
_cell.angle_beta   90.00
_cell.angle_gamma   90.00
#
_symmetry.space_group_name_H-M   'P 1'
#
loop_
_entity.id
_entity.type
_entity.pdbx_description
1 polymer ?
#
loop_
_entity_poly.entity_id
_entity_poly.type
_entity_poly.pdbx_seq_one_letter_code
_entity_poly.pdbx_strand_id
1 'polypeptide(L)'
;MSNEQLDQLREKLDNINLEILDLVNQRAELVKETGQVKEKQGANRNYDPVRERDMLDLITKHNDGPFENSTIVHLFKEIFKAGLELQEDDHSKALLVSRKKKPEDTVIEINGEKFGDGDPHFIFGPCSVESYDQVAEVAKAVKEQGFHLIRGGAFKPRTSPYDFQGLGFEGLEILKQISNEYGLSVVSEIVNPAHIEEAADYIDVIQIGARNMQNFELLKAAGETNKPVLLKRGMSATISDFINAAEYINSKGNGDIILCERGIRTYEKATRNTLDITAVPILKQETHLPVMVDVTHSTGRRDLLLPAAKAALAIGADGVMAEVHPDPAVALSDSAQQMDIPTFHQFMENLRK
;
A
#
# COMPACT_ATOMS: atom_id res chain seq x y z
N MET A 1 60.54 12.82 -8.35
CA MET A 1 60.17 13.13 -9.75
C MET A 1 58.93 12.38 -10.23
N SER A 2 58.78 11.06 -10.07
CA SER A 2 57.57 10.35 -10.53
C SER A 2 56.29 10.67 -9.72
N ASN A 3 56.41 10.87 -8.40
CA ASN A 3 55.25 11.24 -7.56
C ASN A 3 54.76 12.67 -7.84
N GLU A 4 55.67 13.60 -8.11
CA GLU A 4 55.32 15.00 -8.35
C GLU A 4 54.54 15.19 -9.66
N GLN A 5 54.88 14.42 -10.71
CA GLN A 5 54.10 14.40 -11.95
C GLN A 5 52.73 13.75 -11.76
N LEU A 6 52.65 12.69 -10.95
CA LEU A 6 51.38 12.03 -10.62
C LEU A 6 50.46 12.98 -9.84
N ASP A 7 51.00 13.72 -8.87
CA ASP A 7 50.25 14.65 -8.05
C ASP A 7 49.72 15.83 -8.88
N GLN A 8 50.52 16.36 -9.80
CA GLN A 8 50.07 17.39 -10.75
C GLN A 8 48.95 16.90 -11.69
N LEU A 9 48.99 15.63 -12.12
CA LEU A 9 47.92 15.05 -12.94
C LEU A 9 46.64 14.86 -12.12
N ARG A 10 46.75 14.46 -10.86
CA ARG A 10 45.59 14.33 -9.95
C ARG A 10 44.93 15.67 -9.66
N GLU A 11 45.71 16.71 -9.42
CA GLU A 11 45.17 18.06 -9.24
C GLU A 11 44.38 18.54 -10.47
N LYS A 12 44.86 18.22 -11.67
CA LYS A 12 44.11 18.49 -12.91
C LYS A 12 42.81 17.68 -13.00
N LEU A 13 42.84 16.40 -12.59
CA LEU A 13 41.62 15.57 -12.54
C LEU A 13 40.60 16.12 -11.54
N ASP A 14 41.05 16.60 -10.38
CA ASP A 14 40.17 17.20 -9.37
C ASP A 14 39.48 18.45 -9.91
N ASN A 15 40.21 19.31 -10.64
CA ASN A 15 39.60 20.46 -11.31
C ASN A 15 38.55 20.05 -12.36
N ILE A 16 38.84 19.03 -13.17
CA ILE A 16 37.85 18.49 -14.13
C ILE A 16 36.63 17.91 -13.41
N ASN A 17 36.80 17.25 -12.26
CA ASN A 17 35.68 16.73 -11.47
C ASN A 17 34.75 17.86 -11.00
N LEU A 18 35.31 19.01 -10.60
CA LEU A 18 34.54 20.19 -10.21
C LEU A 18 33.78 20.81 -11.39
N GLU A 19 34.39 20.85 -12.58
CA GLU A 19 33.72 21.30 -13.80
C GLU A 19 32.56 20.35 -14.20
N ILE A 20 32.77 19.03 -14.07
CA ILE A 20 31.71 18.04 -14.30
C ILE A 20 30.56 18.25 -13.31
N LEU A 21 30.86 18.46 -12.02
CA LEU A 21 29.84 18.71 -11.00
C LEU A 21 29.01 19.95 -11.32
N ASP A 22 29.66 21.05 -11.71
CA ASP A 22 28.97 22.29 -12.09
C ASP A 22 28.04 22.06 -13.30
N LEU A 23 28.52 21.41 -14.36
CA LEU A 23 27.72 21.10 -15.54
C LEU A 23 26.55 20.15 -15.25
N VAL A 24 26.75 19.14 -14.39
CA VAL A 24 25.69 18.22 -13.98
C VAL A 24 24.62 18.97 -13.17
N ASN A 25 25.00 19.87 -12.26
CA ASN A 25 24.05 20.68 -11.48
C ASN A 25 23.28 21.66 -12.36
N GLN A 26 23.94 22.35 -13.29
CA GLN A 26 23.27 23.24 -14.25
C GLN A 26 22.27 22.47 -15.11
N ARG A 27 22.65 21.28 -15.58
CA ARG A 27 21.74 20.39 -16.30
C ARG A 27 20.54 20.00 -15.43
N ALA A 28 20.76 19.67 -14.16
CA ALA A 28 19.70 19.27 -13.24
C ALA A 28 18.66 20.39 -13.03
N GLU A 29 19.10 21.65 -12.88
CA GLU A 29 18.17 22.80 -12.80
C GLU A 29 17.36 22.97 -14.08
N LEU A 30 17.97 22.84 -15.27
CA LEU A 30 17.24 22.88 -16.54
C LEU A 30 16.20 21.74 -16.66
N VAL A 31 16.55 20.55 -16.18
CA VAL A 31 15.62 19.41 -16.13
C VAL A 31 14.44 19.73 -15.22
N LYS A 32 14.68 20.32 -14.04
CA LYS A 32 13.64 20.73 -13.10
C LYS A 32 12.72 21.79 -13.69
N GLU A 33 13.26 22.84 -14.31
CA GLU A 33 12.47 23.85 -15.02
C GLU A 33 11.61 23.22 -16.13
N THR A 34 12.18 22.29 -16.91
CA THR A 34 11.45 21.57 -17.95
C THR A 34 10.30 20.73 -17.35
N GLY A 35 10.51 20.11 -16.19
CA GLY A 35 9.49 19.37 -15.46
C GLY A 35 8.29 20.27 -15.08
N GLN A 36 8.57 21.44 -14.51
CA GLN A 36 7.53 22.43 -14.15
C GLN A 36 6.72 22.92 -15.36
N VAL A 37 7.35 23.04 -16.53
CA VAL A 37 6.65 23.41 -17.77
C VAL A 37 5.75 22.27 -18.26
N LYS A 38 6.23 21.03 -18.24
CA LYS A 38 5.44 19.83 -18.62
C LYS A 38 4.22 19.67 -17.72
N GLU A 39 4.37 19.89 -16.42
CA GLU A 39 3.29 19.83 -15.43
C GLU A 39 2.17 20.82 -15.76
N LYS A 40 2.52 22.09 -16.02
CA LYS A 40 1.55 23.13 -16.41
C LYS A 40 0.79 22.80 -17.69
N GLN A 41 1.35 21.96 -18.55
CA GLN A 41 0.75 21.53 -19.82
C GLN A 41 -0.01 20.20 -19.72
N GLY A 42 -0.09 19.57 -18.54
CA GLY A 42 -0.76 18.29 -18.34
C GLY A 42 -0.06 17.11 -19.02
N ALA A 43 1.23 17.24 -19.34
CA ALA A 43 2.02 16.18 -19.94
C ALA A 43 2.50 15.22 -18.84
N ASN A 44 1.68 14.21 -18.51
CA ASN A 44 1.93 13.23 -17.42
C ASN A 44 3.06 12.20 -17.68
N ARG A 45 4.00 12.47 -18.59
CA ARG A 45 5.13 11.58 -18.86
C ARG A 45 6.44 12.25 -18.48
N ASN A 46 6.94 11.89 -17.30
CA ASN A 46 8.27 12.27 -16.83
C ASN A 46 9.34 11.61 -17.70
N TYR A 47 9.09 10.36 -18.12
CA TYR A 47 9.95 9.59 -19.02
C TYR A 47 9.53 9.67 -20.50
N ASP A 48 10.47 10.04 -21.37
CA ASP A 48 10.30 10.05 -22.83
C ASP A 48 11.48 9.31 -23.51
N PRO A 49 11.28 8.05 -23.95
CA PRO A 49 12.34 7.25 -24.55
C PRO A 49 12.78 7.76 -25.93
N VAL A 50 11.90 8.49 -26.65
CA VAL A 50 12.25 9.08 -27.95
C VAL A 50 13.20 10.24 -27.72
N ARG A 51 12.87 11.13 -26.79
CA ARG A 51 13.76 12.23 -26.41
C ARG A 51 15.09 11.74 -25.86
N GLU A 52 15.09 10.68 -25.05
CA GLU A 52 16.32 10.07 -24.54
C GLU A 52 17.20 9.55 -25.69
N ARG A 53 16.60 8.84 -26.65
CA ARG A 53 17.32 8.34 -27.84
C ARG A 53 17.94 9.49 -28.63
N ASP A 54 17.20 10.56 -28.92
CA ASP A 54 17.71 11.71 -29.67
C ASP A 54 18.93 12.36 -28.99
N MET A 55 18.91 12.44 -27.65
CA MET A 55 20.04 12.97 -26.88
C MET A 55 21.26 12.04 -26.96
N LEU A 56 21.06 10.72 -26.83
CA LEU A 56 22.14 9.75 -26.94
C LEU A 56 22.74 9.72 -28.35
N ASP A 57 21.92 9.84 -29.39
CA ASP A 57 22.37 9.91 -30.78
C ASP A 57 23.18 11.20 -31.02
N LEU A 58 22.75 12.33 -30.45
CA LEU A 58 23.51 13.58 -30.49
C LEU A 58 24.88 13.46 -29.82
N ILE A 59 24.93 12.86 -28.62
CA ILE A 59 26.17 12.69 -27.84
C ILE A 59 27.14 11.77 -28.59
N THR A 60 26.66 10.61 -29.05
CA THR A 60 27.51 9.64 -29.77
C THR A 60 28.01 10.16 -31.10
N LYS A 61 27.24 11.00 -31.80
CA LYS A 61 27.68 11.68 -33.02
C LYS A 61 28.86 12.65 -32.79
N HIS A 62 29.00 13.19 -31.58
CA HIS A 62 30.07 14.14 -31.22
C HIS A 62 31.14 13.53 -30.31
N ASN A 63 31.16 12.21 -30.16
CA ASN A 63 32.18 11.54 -29.35
C ASN A 63 33.44 11.28 -30.17
N ASP A 64 34.38 12.22 -30.11
CA ASP A 64 35.75 12.08 -30.62
C ASP A 64 36.75 11.74 -29.49
N GLY A 65 36.24 11.34 -28.32
CA GLY A 65 37.01 11.06 -27.11
C GLY A 65 37.56 9.64 -27.02
N PRO A 66 38.34 9.34 -25.97
CA PRO A 66 39.00 8.04 -25.80
C PRO A 66 38.05 6.91 -25.34
N PHE A 67 36.82 7.24 -24.92
CA PHE A 67 35.83 6.24 -24.52
C PHE A 67 35.00 5.76 -25.71
N GLU A 68 34.65 4.48 -25.73
CA GLU A 68 33.71 3.95 -26.71
C GLU A 68 32.30 4.54 -26.54
N ASN A 69 31.55 4.60 -27.64
CA ASN A 69 30.17 5.09 -27.63
C ASN A 69 29.27 4.32 -26.65
N SER A 70 29.51 3.02 -26.46
CA SER A 70 28.78 2.18 -25.50
C SER A 70 28.94 2.68 -24.06
N THR A 71 30.17 3.01 -23.65
CA THR A 71 30.49 3.54 -22.33
C THR A 71 29.89 4.93 -22.12
N ILE A 72 30.05 5.82 -23.10
CA ILE A 72 29.47 7.17 -23.03
C ILE A 72 27.95 7.09 -22.90
N VAL A 73 27.28 6.25 -23.70
CA VAL A 73 25.82 6.04 -23.59
C VAL A 73 25.43 5.60 -22.18
N HIS A 74 26.16 4.67 -21.57
CA HIS A 74 25.84 4.20 -20.22
C HIS A 74 25.98 5.33 -19.18
N LEU A 75 27.07 6.10 -19.20
CA LEU A 75 27.27 7.22 -18.27
C LEU A 75 26.17 8.27 -18.39
N PHE A 76 25.80 8.65 -19.61
CA PHE A 76 24.73 9.63 -19.82
C PHE A 76 23.36 9.10 -19.42
N LYS A 77 23.09 7.79 -19.57
CA LYS A 77 21.86 7.19 -19.06
C LYS A 77 21.73 7.32 -17.55
N GLU A 78 22.80 7.14 -16.78
CA GLU A 78 22.76 7.34 -15.34
C GLU A 78 22.51 8.82 -14.98
N ILE A 79 23.10 9.77 -15.71
CA ILE A 79 22.81 11.21 -15.56
C ILE A 79 21.34 11.51 -15.90
N PHE A 80 20.77 10.86 -16.90
CA PHE A 80 19.38 11.04 -17.30
C PHE A 80 18.42 10.48 -16.26
N LYS A 81 18.73 9.29 -15.74
CA LYS A 81 18.01 8.63 -14.67
C LYS A 81 17.98 9.47 -13.40
N ALA A 82 19.13 9.98 -12.95
CA ALA A 82 19.20 10.86 -11.78
C ALA A 82 18.37 12.15 -11.98
N GLY A 83 18.33 12.69 -13.20
CA GLY A 83 17.46 13.83 -13.51
C GLY A 83 15.96 13.50 -13.48
N LEU A 84 15.58 12.28 -13.86
CA LEU A 84 14.20 11.79 -13.76
C LEU A 84 13.80 11.60 -12.29
N GLU A 85 14.66 10.94 -11.51
CA GLU A 85 14.48 10.75 -10.07
C GLU A 85 14.34 12.10 -9.35
N LEU A 86 15.15 13.11 -9.73
CA LEU A 86 15.02 14.47 -9.19
C LEU A 86 13.64 15.08 -9.47
N GLN A 87 13.06 14.84 -10.66
CA GLN A 87 11.70 15.31 -10.98
C GLN A 87 10.65 14.54 -10.17
N GLU A 88 10.79 13.22 -10.02
CA GLU A 88 9.91 12.39 -9.19
C GLU A 88 9.96 12.82 -7.71
N ASP A 89 11.16 13.13 -7.21
CA ASP A 89 11.36 13.68 -5.87
C ASP A 89 10.81 15.09 -5.72
N ASP A 90 10.88 15.95 -6.75
CA ASP A 90 10.27 17.28 -6.70
C ASP A 90 8.73 17.19 -6.78
N HIS A 91 8.17 16.23 -7.51
CA HIS A 91 6.74 15.88 -7.46
C HIS A 91 6.32 15.28 -6.12
N SER A 92 7.24 14.59 -5.44
CA SER A 92 7.04 14.13 -4.06
C SER A 92 7.07 15.27 -3.03
N LYS A 93 7.35 16.53 -3.42
CA LYS A 93 7.00 17.71 -2.58
C LYS A 93 5.49 17.97 -2.71
N ALA A 94 4.67 17.71 -1.72
CA ALA A 94 4.81 17.02 -0.46
C ALA A 94 3.44 16.39 -0.27
N LEU A 95 3.23 15.20 -0.88
CA LEU A 95 1.97 14.47 -0.77
C LEU A 95 1.55 14.49 0.69
N LEU A 96 0.28 14.78 0.96
CA LEU A 96 -0.25 14.89 2.30
C LEU A 96 0.05 13.65 3.13
N VAL A 97 0.12 12.47 2.49
CA VAL A 97 0.45 11.18 3.11
C VAL A 97 1.95 10.93 3.34
N SER A 98 2.84 11.75 2.79
CA SER A 98 4.30 11.51 2.81
C SER A 98 4.95 11.95 4.12
N ARG A 99 6.02 11.25 4.54
CA ARG A 99 6.84 11.69 5.69
C ARG A 99 7.53 13.03 5.46
N LYS A 100 7.82 13.37 4.20
CA LYS A 100 8.35 14.70 3.83
C LYS A 100 7.37 15.81 4.24
N LYS A 101 6.05 15.55 4.22
CA LYS A 101 5.00 16.50 4.62
C LYS A 101 4.71 16.47 6.12
N LYS A 102 4.59 15.28 6.70
CA LYS A 102 4.35 15.06 8.13
C LYS A 102 5.32 13.98 8.62
N PRO A 103 6.40 14.35 9.32
CA PRO A 103 7.40 13.40 9.80
C PRO A 103 6.87 12.41 10.84
N GLU A 104 5.92 12.84 11.68
CA GLU A 104 5.36 12.07 12.78
C GLU A 104 4.36 11.02 12.29
N ASP A 105 4.34 9.86 12.96
CA ASP A 105 3.37 8.81 12.69
C ASP A 105 1.93 9.28 12.90
N THR A 106 1.03 8.81 12.03
CA THR A 106 -0.40 8.96 12.21
C THR A 106 -0.89 7.80 13.05
N VAL A 107 -1.52 8.14 14.17
CA VAL A 107 -2.13 7.18 15.08
C VAL A 107 -3.64 7.30 14.94
N ILE A 108 -4.29 6.19 14.58
CA ILE A 108 -5.74 6.13 14.37
C ILE A 108 -6.35 5.31 15.50
N GLU A 109 -7.14 5.96 16.34
CA GLU A 109 -7.80 5.32 17.47
C GLU A 109 -9.21 4.83 17.09
N ILE A 110 -9.43 3.51 17.20
CA ILE A 110 -10.71 2.85 16.92
C ILE A 110 -11.04 1.94 18.10
N ASN A 111 -12.06 2.30 18.88
CA ASN A 111 -12.52 1.52 20.04
C ASN A 111 -11.40 1.14 21.03
N GLY A 112 -10.48 2.09 21.29
CA GLY A 112 -9.34 1.93 22.20
C GLY A 112 -8.08 1.34 21.57
N GLU A 113 -8.14 0.82 20.35
CA GLU A 113 -6.99 0.30 19.59
C GLU A 113 -6.38 1.43 18.76
N LYS A 114 -5.05 1.55 18.76
CA LYS A 114 -4.33 2.73 18.27
C LYS A 114 -3.36 2.39 17.15
N PHE A 115 -3.89 2.12 15.96
CA PHE A 115 -3.09 1.76 14.80
C PHE A 115 -2.01 2.80 14.51
N GLY A 116 -0.75 2.38 14.59
CA GLY A 116 0.43 3.22 14.36
C GLY A 116 1.11 3.76 15.63
N ASP A 117 0.70 3.33 16.83
CA ASP A 117 1.33 3.75 18.09
C ASP A 117 2.62 2.99 18.45
N GLY A 118 2.96 1.96 17.67
CA GLY A 118 4.13 1.11 17.85
C GLY A 118 3.79 -0.32 18.30
N ASP A 119 2.58 -0.55 18.81
CA ASP A 119 2.07 -1.88 19.13
C ASP A 119 1.32 -2.49 17.92
N PRO A 120 1.37 -3.82 17.73
CA PRO A 120 0.64 -4.47 16.65
C PRO A 120 -0.82 -4.72 17.01
N HIS A 121 -1.73 -4.32 16.13
CA HIS A 121 -3.16 -4.54 16.27
C HIS A 121 -3.70 -5.62 15.33
N PHE A 122 -4.86 -6.18 15.63
CA PHE A 122 -5.40 -7.32 14.90
C PHE A 122 -6.85 -7.11 14.48
N ILE A 123 -7.17 -7.56 13.27
CA ILE A 123 -8.54 -7.53 12.75
C ILE A 123 -8.89 -8.93 12.24
N PHE A 124 -9.82 -9.58 12.93
CA PHE A 124 -10.32 -10.90 12.57
C PHE A 124 -11.80 -10.84 12.23
N GLY A 125 -12.30 -11.86 11.54
CA GLY A 125 -13.72 -11.98 11.22
C GLY A 125 -13.95 -12.69 9.90
N PRO A 126 -15.20 -12.96 9.54
CA PRO A 126 -15.50 -13.74 8.35
C PRO A 126 -15.19 -13.00 7.05
N CYS A 127 -14.98 -13.79 6.00
CA CYS A 127 -14.83 -13.27 4.65
C CYS A 127 -16.09 -12.53 4.21
N SER A 128 -17.24 -13.20 4.33
CA SER A 128 -18.56 -12.66 4.01
C SER A 128 -19.45 -12.68 5.24
N VAL A 129 -20.37 -11.72 5.33
CA VAL A 129 -21.49 -11.82 6.28
C VAL A 129 -22.54 -12.73 5.66
N GLU A 130 -22.87 -13.83 6.34
CA GLU A 130 -23.78 -14.86 5.81
C GLU A 130 -25.08 -14.93 6.62
N SER A 131 -24.99 -14.73 7.94
CA SER A 131 -26.14 -14.63 8.85
C SER A 131 -25.73 -13.96 10.17
N TYR A 132 -26.70 -13.57 10.99
CA TYR A 132 -26.44 -13.06 12.34
C TYR A 132 -25.65 -14.06 13.19
N ASP A 133 -26.17 -15.29 13.32
CA ASP A 133 -25.58 -16.33 14.18
C ASP A 133 -24.13 -16.63 13.77
N GLN A 134 -23.87 -16.68 12.46
CA GLN A 134 -22.54 -16.90 11.89
C GLN A 134 -21.53 -15.84 12.35
N VAL A 135 -21.91 -14.56 12.34
CA VAL A 135 -21.04 -13.46 12.77
C VAL A 135 -20.94 -13.42 14.30
N ALA A 136 -22.03 -13.70 15.02
CA ALA A 136 -22.10 -13.72 16.48
C ALA A 136 -21.12 -14.72 17.11
N GLU A 137 -21.02 -15.93 16.53
CA GLU A 137 -20.05 -16.93 16.97
C GLU A 137 -18.59 -16.45 16.82
N VAL A 138 -18.28 -15.79 15.69
CA VAL A 138 -16.94 -15.23 15.46
C VAL A 138 -16.67 -14.05 16.38
N ALA A 139 -17.63 -13.14 16.53
CA ALA A 139 -17.53 -11.98 17.42
C ALA A 139 -17.25 -12.39 18.86
N LYS A 140 -17.92 -13.44 19.34
CA LYS A 140 -17.64 -14.01 20.65
C LYS A 140 -16.19 -14.51 20.75
N ALA A 141 -15.73 -15.32 19.80
CA ALA A 141 -14.37 -15.86 19.82
C ALA A 141 -13.30 -14.75 19.73
N VAL A 142 -13.52 -13.71 18.92
CA VAL A 142 -12.65 -12.54 18.78
C VAL A 142 -12.57 -11.77 20.10
N LYS A 143 -13.72 -11.51 20.73
CA LYS A 143 -13.79 -10.83 22.03
C LYS A 143 -13.12 -11.63 23.15
N GLU A 144 -13.28 -12.96 23.16
CA GLU A 144 -12.61 -13.85 24.12
C GLU A 144 -11.07 -13.79 24.01
N GLN A 145 -10.54 -13.44 22.83
CA GLN A 145 -9.10 -13.20 22.64
C GLN A 145 -8.65 -11.79 23.03
N GLY A 146 -9.58 -10.92 23.45
CA GLY A 146 -9.31 -9.56 23.90
C GLY A 146 -9.24 -8.53 22.77
N PHE A 147 -9.75 -8.84 21.58
CA PHE A 147 -9.74 -7.91 20.45
C PHE A 147 -10.99 -7.05 20.40
N HIS A 148 -10.83 -5.83 19.90
CA HIS A 148 -11.88 -4.81 19.86
C HIS A 148 -12.42 -4.51 18.46
N LEU A 149 -11.87 -5.14 17.42
CA LEU A 149 -12.33 -5.01 16.04
C LEU A 149 -12.77 -6.36 15.46
N ILE A 150 -13.81 -6.32 14.64
CA ILE A 150 -14.25 -7.41 13.78
C ILE A 150 -14.38 -6.92 12.34
N ARG A 151 -13.98 -7.76 11.38
CA ARG A 151 -14.26 -7.52 9.97
C ARG A 151 -15.37 -8.42 9.44
N GLY A 152 -16.10 -7.96 8.43
CA GLY A 152 -17.09 -8.78 7.74
C GLY A 152 -17.47 -8.16 6.39
N GLY A 153 -17.46 -8.95 5.32
CA GLY A 153 -17.79 -8.44 3.99
C GLY A 153 -19.29 -8.42 3.74
N ALA A 154 -19.93 -7.24 3.86
CA ALA A 154 -21.33 -7.04 3.50
C ALA A 154 -21.52 -6.96 1.97
N PHE A 155 -20.58 -6.32 1.28
CA PHE A 155 -20.47 -6.32 -0.18
C PHE A 155 -19.24 -7.14 -0.60
N LYS A 156 -19.38 -8.04 -1.57
CA LYS A 156 -18.30 -8.93 -2.02
C LYS A 156 -17.96 -8.69 -3.49
N PRO A 157 -16.80 -8.10 -3.82
CA PRO A 157 -16.37 -8.02 -5.21
C PRO A 157 -15.93 -9.41 -5.70
N ARG A 158 -16.76 -10.04 -6.52
CA ARG A 158 -16.53 -11.38 -7.08
C ARG A 158 -15.99 -11.31 -8.49
N THR A 159 -15.20 -12.33 -8.86
CA THR A 159 -14.76 -12.51 -10.25
C THR A 159 -15.93 -12.98 -11.12
N SER A 160 -16.79 -13.84 -10.58
CA SER A 160 -18.01 -14.33 -11.24
C SER A 160 -19.22 -13.55 -10.72
N PRO A 161 -20.14 -13.09 -11.61
CA PRO A 161 -21.38 -12.43 -11.18
C PRO A 161 -22.41 -13.41 -10.59
N TYR A 162 -22.23 -14.72 -10.77
CA TYR A 162 -23.13 -15.76 -10.24
C TYR A 162 -22.75 -16.24 -8.85
N ASP A 163 -21.58 -15.82 -8.37
CA ASP A 163 -21.16 -16.07 -7.01
C ASP A 163 -21.97 -15.21 -6.02
N PHE A 164 -21.94 -15.58 -4.74
CA PHE A 164 -22.51 -14.74 -3.68
C PHE A 164 -21.88 -13.35 -3.64
N GLN A 165 -22.70 -12.31 -3.85
CA GLN A 165 -22.29 -10.90 -3.93
C GLN A 165 -22.28 -10.18 -2.57
N GLY A 166 -22.67 -10.88 -1.49
CA GLY A 166 -22.89 -10.27 -0.17
C GLY A 166 -24.36 -9.91 0.07
N LEU A 167 -24.72 -9.72 1.34
CA LEU A 167 -26.07 -9.31 1.76
C LEU A 167 -26.33 -7.79 1.57
N GLY A 168 -25.30 -7.02 1.23
CA GLY A 168 -25.41 -5.57 1.11
C GLY A 168 -25.80 -4.92 2.45
N PHE A 169 -26.80 -4.03 2.44
CA PHE A 169 -27.21 -3.32 3.65
C PHE A 169 -27.74 -4.21 4.77
N GLU A 170 -28.41 -5.32 4.46
CA GLU A 170 -28.79 -6.32 5.48
C GLU A 170 -27.54 -6.87 6.21
N GLY A 171 -26.44 -7.06 5.48
CA GLY A 171 -25.16 -7.45 6.07
C GLY A 171 -24.56 -6.35 6.97
N LEU A 172 -24.74 -5.07 6.61
CA LEU A 172 -24.32 -3.94 7.44
C LEU A 172 -25.18 -3.81 8.71
N GLU A 173 -26.48 -4.05 8.61
CA GLU A 173 -27.39 -4.10 9.76
C GLU A 173 -26.99 -5.21 10.74
N ILE A 174 -26.68 -6.41 10.25
CA ILE A 174 -26.15 -7.52 11.06
C ILE A 174 -24.87 -7.07 11.76
N LEU A 175 -23.91 -6.50 11.04
CA LEU A 175 -22.67 -6.04 11.63
C LEU A 175 -22.88 -4.96 12.70
N LYS A 176 -23.84 -4.04 12.49
CA LYS A 176 -24.19 -3.02 13.48
C LYS A 176 -24.78 -3.64 14.75
N GLN A 177 -25.64 -4.65 14.61
CA GLN A 177 -26.16 -5.40 15.77
C GLN A 177 -25.03 -6.08 16.54
N ILE A 178 -24.11 -6.75 15.84
CA ILE A 178 -22.93 -7.38 16.44
C ILE A 178 -22.05 -6.35 17.16
N SER A 179 -21.82 -5.19 16.54
CA SER A 179 -21.06 -4.09 17.16
C SER A 179 -21.67 -3.67 18.50
N ASN A 180 -22.99 -3.43 18.52
CA ASN A 180 -23.69 -2.99 19.72
C ASN A 180 -23.71 -4.06 20.82
N GLU A 181 -23.90 -5.34 20.48
CA GLU A 181 -24.01 -6.42 21.46
C GLU A 181 -22.65 -6.83 22.04
N TYR A 182 -21.63 -6.92 21.19
CA TYR A 182 -20.31 -7.39 21.59
C TYR A 182 -19.35 -6.26 21.95
N GLY A 183 -19.68 -5.00 21.66
CA GLY A 183 -18.81 -3.84 21.90
C GLY A 183 -17.58 -3.85 20.98
N LEU A 184 -17.73 -4.35 19.76
CA LEU A 184 -16.67 -4.44 18.75
C LEU A 184 -16.86 -3.36 17.70
N SER A 185 -15.75 -2.82 17.18
CA SER A 185 -15.79 -1.97 16.00
C SER A 185 -15.78 -2.78 14.72
N VAL A 186 -16.58 -2.36 13.75
CA VAL A 186 -16.79 -3.08 12.49
C VAL A 186 -15.96 -2.50 11.36
N VAL A 187 -15.26 -3.38 10.65
CA VAL A 187 -14.61 -3.11 9.37
C VAL A 187 -15.39 -3.82 8.26
N SER A 188 -15.92 -3.08 7.29
CA SER A 188 -16.61 -3.66 6.13
C SER A 188 -16.24 -2.98 4.82
N GLU A 189 -16.26 -3.74 3.73
CA GLU A 189 -15.93 -3.24 2.41
C GLU A 189 -17.12 -2.53 1.76
N ILE A 190 -16.88 -1.32 1.25
CA ILE A 190 -17.82 -0.59 0.41
C ILE A 190 -17.28 -0.53 -1.01
N VAL A 191 -18.16 -0.80 -1.99
CA VAL A 191 -17.77 -1.00 -3.39
C VAL A 191 -18.26 0.10 -4.32
N ASN A 192 -19.17 0.96 -3.86
CA ASN A 192 -19.82 1.99 -4.66
C ASN A 192 -19.85 3.32 -3.90
N PRO A 193 -19.43 4.46 -4.50
CA PRO A 193 -19.49 5.78 -3.88
C PRO A 193 -20.86 6.10 -3.27
N ALA A 194 -21.94 5.70 -3.94
CA ALA A 194 -23.31 5.97 -3.50
C ALA A 194 -23.68 5.31 -2.16
N HIS A 195 -22.94 4.29 -1.72
CA HIS A 195 -23.21 3.59 -0.46
C HIS A 195 -22.38 4.15 0.71
N ILE A 196 -21.41 5.04 0.47
CA ILE A 196 -20.46 5.48 1.49
C ILE A 196 -21.16 6.21 2.65
N GLU A 197 -22.06 7.16 2.32
CA GLU A 197 -22.77 7.95 3.32
C GLU A 197 -23.66 7.07 4.21
N GLU A 198 -24.52 6.25 3.60
CA GLU A 198 -25.41 5.35 4.33
C GLU A 198 -24.64 4.29 5.13
N ALA A 199 -23.57 3.73 4.57
CA ALA A 199 -22.76 2.73 5.26
C ALA A 199 -22.11 3.27 6.54
N ALA A 200 -21.73 4.55 6.57
CA ALA A 200 -21.04 5.18 7.70
C ALA A 200 -21.84 5.10 9.03
N ASP A 201 -23.17 4.92 8.97
CA ASP A 201 -24.02 4.74 10.15
C ASP A 201 -23.89 3.33 10.79
N TYR A 202 -23.48 2.34 9.99
CA TYR A 202 -23.42 0.92 10.39
C TYR A 202 -22.02 0.45 10.76
N ILE A 203 -20.98 1.07 10.20
CA ILE A 203 -19.59 0.61 10.35
C ILE A 203 -18.68 1.68 10.93
N ASP A 204 -17.56 1.23 11.51
CA ASP A 204 -16.57 2.10 12.13
C ASP A 204 -15.39 2.38 11.20
N VAL A 205 -15.05 1.43 10.32
CA VAL A 205 -13.97 1.55 9.34
C VAL A 205 -14.45 1.14 7.96
N ILE A 206 -14.29 2.04 7.00
CA ILE A 206 -14.59 1.79 5.58
C ILE A 206 -13.40 1.06 4.96
N GLN A 207 -13.58 -0.19 4.54
CA GLN A 207 -12.57 -0.88 3.74
C GLN A 207 -12.78 -0.56 2.25
N ILE A 208 -11.70 -0.15 1.57
CA ILE A 208 -11.63 -0.12 0.11
C ILE A 208 -10.81 -1.32 -0.34
N GLY A 209 -11.45 -2.28 -0.99
CA GLY A 209 -10.79 -3.51 -1.43
C GLY A 209 -9.81 -3.30 -2.59
N ALA A 210 -8.92 -4.27 -2.77
CA ALA A 210 -7.83 -4.23 -3.76
C ALA A 210 -8.31 -3.96 -5.21
N ARG A 211 -9.51 -4.43 -5.59
CA ARG A 211 -10.06 -4.18 -6.93
C ARG A 211 -10.50 -2.72 -7.14
N ASN A 212 -10.76 -2.01 -6.04
CA ASN A 212 -11.23 -0.63 -6.02
C ASN A 212 -10.13 0.36 -5.61
N MET A 213 -8.87 -0.07 -5.44
CA MET A 213 -7.76 0.84 -5.09
C MET A 213 -7.58 1.98 -6.12
N GLN A 214 -8.03 1.80 -7.36
CA GLN A 214 -8.02 2.85 -8.40
C GLN A 214 -9.44 3.29 -8.82
N ASN A 215 -10.45 2.97 -8.03
CA ASN A 215 -11.78 3.55 -8.18
C ASN A 215 -11.76 4.96 -7.56
N PHE A 216 -11.23 5.93 -8.31
CA PHE A 216 -10.94 7.26 -7.77
C PHE A 216 -12.17 7.99 -7.22
N GLU A 217 -13.36 7.78 -7.78
CA GLU A 217 -14.60 8.35 -7.25
C GLU A 217 -14.97 7.74 -5.89
N LEU A 218 -14.70 6.45 -5.69
CA LEU A 218 -14.91 5.80 -4.39
C LEU A 218 -13.89 6.30 -3.36
N LEU A 219 -12.63 6.50 -3.75
CA LEU A 219 -11.60 7.07 -2.89
C LEU A 219 -11.96 8.50 -2.45
N LYS A 220 -12.44 9.33 -3.39
CA LYS A 220 -12.90 10.69 -3.10
C LYS A 220 -14.09 10.67 -2.13
N ALA A 221 -15.08 9.82 -2.37
CA ALA A 221 -16.24 9.68 -1.50
C ALA A 221 -15.84 9.25 -0.08
N ALA A 222 -14.94 8.25 0.05
CA ALA A 222 -14.41 7.86 1.36
C ALA A 222 -13.64 9.00 2.04
N GLY A 223 -12.90 9.78 1.26
CA GLY A 223 -12.14 10.94 1.73
C GLY A 223 -12.98 12.14 2.18
N GLU A 224 -14.25 12.20 1.79
CA GLU A 224 -15.23 13.21 2.21
C GLU A 224 -15.95 12.82 3.53
N THR A 225 -15.67 11.63 4.07
CA THR A 225 -16.19 11.17 5.37
C THR A 225 -15.20 11.41 6.51
N ASN A 226 -15.71 11.36 7.75
CA ASN A 226 -14.88 11.37 8.97
C ASN A 226 -14.68 9.95 9.54
N LYS A 227 -14.77 8.92 8.71
CA LYS A 227 -14.57 7.53 9.12
C LYS A 227 -13.18 7.05 8.72
N PRO A 228 -12.46 6.32 9.58
CA PRO A 228 -11.22 5.68 9.19
C PRO A 228 -11.38 4.81 7.93
N VAL A 229 -10.37 4.83 7.07
CA VAL A 229 -10.36 4.08 5.79
C VAL A 229 -9.25 3.05 5.80
N LEU A 230 -9.61 1.77 5.66
CA LEU A 230 -8.66 0.70 5.40
C LEU A 230 -8.50 0.50 3.89
N LEU A 231 -7.42 1.03 3.32
CA LEU A 231 -7.14 0.96 1.88
C LEU A 231 -6.26 -0.27 1.57
N LYS A 232 -6.82 -1.25 0.83
CA LYS A 232 -6.07 -2.42 0.37
C LYS A 232 -5.30 -2.13 -0.90
N ARG A 233 -4.03 -2.56 -0.96
CA ARG A 233 -3.20 -2.47 -2.16
C ARG A 233 -3.83 -3.23 -3.32
N GLY A 234 -3.79 -2.65 -4.51
CA GLY A 234 -4.28 -3.24 -5.75
C GLY A 234 -3.46 -4.45 -6.18
N MET A 235 -4.08 -5.40 -6.88
CA MET A 235 -3.48 -6.70 -7.24
C MET A 235 -2.14 -6.60 -7.99
N SER A 236 -1.92 -5.50 -8.71
CA SER A 236 -0.68 -5.24 -9.47
C SER A 236 -0.21 -3.80 -9.30
N ALA A 237 -0.62 -3.15 -8.21
CA ALA A 237 -0.26 -1.76 -7.94
C ALA A 237 1.21 -1.66 -7.54
N THR A 238 1.91 -0.67 -8.11
CA THR A 238 3.21 -0.25 -7.58
C THR A 238 3.03 0.41 -6.20
N ILE A 239 4.12 0.60 -5.47
CA ILE A 239 4.08 1.39 -4.22
C ILE A 239 3.63 2.82 -4.51
N SER A 240 4.09 3.42 -5.61
CA SER A 240 3.68 4.76 -6.02
C SER A 240 2.17 4.84 -6.30
N ASP A 241 1.59 3.87 -7.02
CA ASP A 241 0.14 3.82 -7.26
C ASP A 241 -0.64 3.76 -5.94
N PHE A 242 -0.13 2.99 -4.97
CA PHE A 242 -0.78 2.79 -3.69
C PHE A 242 -0.72 4.04 -2.80
N ILE A 243 0.43 4.72 -2.75
CA ILE A 243 0.59 6.00 -2.04
C ILE A 243 -0.30 7.08 -2.67
N ASN A 244 -0.35 7.17 -4.00
CA ASN A 244 -1.22 8.13 -4.68
C ASN A 244 -2.71 7.83 -4.45
N ALA A 245 -3.12 6.55 -4.37
CA ALA A 245 -4.49 6.21 -3.99
C ALA A 245 -4.84 6.69 -2.58
N ALA A 246 -3.91 6.60 -1.62
CA ALA A 246 -4.09 7.18 -0.29
C ALA A 246 -4.17 8.71 -0.34
N GLU A 247 -3.40 9.37 -1.22
CA GLU A 247 -3.48 10.82 -1.44
C GLU A 247 -4.86 11.27 -1.94
N TYR A 248 -5.54 10.48 -2.79
CA TYR A 248 -6.92 10.80 -3.21
C TYR A 248 -7.90 10.88 -2.04
N ILE A 249 -7.69 10.07 -0.99
CA ILE A 249 -8.51 10.10 0.22
C ILE A 249 -8.11 11.32 1.08
N ASN A 250 -6.82 11.50 1.35
CA ASN A 250 -6.30 12.57 2.21
C ASN A 250 -6.57 13.97 1.63
N SER A 251 -6.43 14.14 0.31
CA SER A 251 -6.72 15.41 -0.38
C SER A 251 -8.18 15.87 -0.31
N LYS A 252 -9.09 14.98 0.11
CA LYS A 252 -10.50 15.30 0.38
C LYS A 252 -10.80 15.66 1.84
N GLY A 253 -9.81 15.51 2.73
CA GLY A 253 -9.88 15.94 4.12
C GLY A 253 -9.74 14.81 5.15
N ASN A 254 -9.80 13.54 4.72
CA ASN A 254 -9.70 12.39 5.62
C ASN A 254 -8.27 11.82 5.66
N GLY A 255 -7.54 12.14 6.73
CA GLY A 255 -6.20 11.63 6.99
C GLY A 255 -6.15 10.29 7.73
N ASP A 256 -7.30 9.76 8.17
CA ASP A 256 -7.39 8.53 8.99
C ASP A 256 -7.36 7.30 8.08
N ILE A 257 -6.20 7.06 7.47
CA ILE A 257 -5.99 6.00 6.49
C ILE A 257 -5.07 4.92 7.06
N ILE A 258 -5.52 3.67 7.03
CA ILE A 258 -4.73 2.48 7.31
C ILE A 258 -4.43 1.78 5.98
N LEU A 259 -3.16 1.62 5.65
CA LEU A 259 -2.73 0.90 4.44
C LEU A 259 -2.71 -0.60 4.73
N CYS A 260 -3.16 -1.42 3.78
CA CYS A 260 -3.17 -2.88 3.94
C CYS A 260 -2.50 -3.58 2.75
N GLU A 261 -1.30 -4.12 2.98
CA GLU A 261 -0.63 -5.04 2.06
C GLU A 261 -1.35 -6.39 2.07
N ARG A 262 -1.62 -6.95 0.88
CA ARG A 262 -2.50 -8.11 0.72
C ARG A 262 -2.05 -9.07 -0.38
N GLY A 263 -0.78 -9.00 -0.74
CA GLY A 263 -0.14 -9.75 -1.80
C GLY A 263 -0.40 -9.16 -3.19
N ILE A 264 0.61 -9.29 -4.04
CA ILE A 264 0.58 -8.90 -5.45
C ILE A 264 0.50 -10.13 -6.35
N ARG A 265 -0.05 -9.95 -7.55
CA ARG A 265 -0.11 -10.98 -8.57
C ARG A 265 1.26 -11.16 -9.21
N THR A 266 1.72 -12.40 -9.27
CA THR A 266 2.97 -12.79 -9.93
C THR A 266 2.72 -14.01 -10.84
N TYR A 267 3.79 -14.60 -11.37
CA TYR A 267 3.72 -15.86 -12.13
C TYR A 267 3.56 -17.10 -11.24
N GLU A 268 3.77 -16.98 -9.93
CA GLU A 268 3.71 -18.08 -8.96
C GLU A 268 2.27 -18.61 -8.83
N LYS A 269 2.13 -19.94 -8.68
CA LYS A 269 0.85 -20.64 -8.58
C LYS A 269 0.66 -21.40 -7.27
N ALA A 270 1.71 -21.58 -6.48
CA ALA A 270 1.66 -22.25 -5.17
C ALA A 270 0.93 -21.42 -4.10
N THR A 271 0.78 -20.11 -4.33
CA THR A 271 0.00 -19.17 -3.51
C THR A 271 -0.97 -18.41 -4.39
N ARG A 272 -2.07 -17.89 -3.80
CA ARG A 272 -3.08 -17.11 -4.53
C ARG A 272 -2.51 -15.78 -5.04
N ASN A 273 -1.71 -15.12 -4.20
CA ASN A 273 -0.87 -13.98 -4.54
C ASN A 273 0.51 -14.20 -3.89
N THR A 274 1.51 -13.42 -4.26
CA THR A 274 2.80 -13.38 -3.56
C THR A 274 2.75 -12.26 -2.55
N LEU A 275 2.92 -12.58 -1.25
CA LEU A 275 3.00 -11.57 -0.20
C LEU A 275 4.26 -10.72 -0.40
N ASP A 276 4.07 -9.44 -0.71
CA ASP A 276 5.18 -8.48 -0.85
C ASP A 276 5.51 -7.88 0.52
N ILE A 277 6.22 -8.66 1.34
CA ILE A 277 6.49 -8.26 2.73
C ILE A 277 7.37 -7.00 2.81
N THR A 278 8.19 -6.74 1.79
CA THR A 278 9.04 -5.55 1.72
C THR A 278 8.26 -4.25 1.55
N ALA A 279 7.00 -4.32 1.13
CA ALA A 279 6.12 -3.15 1.06
C ALA A 279 5.91 -2.52 2.43
N VAL A 280 5.91 -3.30 3.52
CA VAL A 280 5.67 -2.80 4.88
C VAL A 280 6.71 -1.74 5.29
N PRO A 281 8.03 -2.04 5.33
CA PRO A 281 9.02 -1.04 5.71
C PRO A 281 9.12 0.11 4.70
N ILE A 282 8.92 -0.14 3.41
CA ILE A 282 8.93 0.93 2.38
C ILE A 282 7.79 1.92 2.65
N LEU A 283 6.55 1.44 2.81
CA LEU A 283 5.40 2.30 3.07
C LEU A 283 5.55 3.05 4.40
N LYS A 284 6.09 2.40 5.43
CA LYS A 284 6.37 3.06 6.73
C LYS A 284 7.51 4.08 6.63
N GLN A 285 8.42 3.99 5.66
CA GLN A 285 9.47 5.00 5.44
C GLN A 285 8.96 6.17 4.59
N GLU A 286 8.22 5.88 3.54
CA GLU A 286 7.75 6.88 2.58
C GLU A 286 6.52 7.66 3.09
N THR A 287 5.67 7.01 3.90
CA THR A 287 4.43 7.57 4.44
C THR A 287 4.43 7.58 5.96
N HIS A 288 3.59 8.43 6.54
CA HIS A 288 3.33 8.48 7.98
C HIS A 288 2.11 7.64 8.39
N LEU A 289 1.56 6.81 7.49
CA LEU A 289 0.34 6.04 7.72
C LEU A 289 0.65 4.67 8.32
N PRO A 290 -0.23 4.11 9.17
CA PRO A 290 -0.09 2.75 9.65
C PRO A 290 -0.27 1.74 8.52
N VAL A 291 0.49 0.63 8.59
CA VAL A 291 0.55 -0.42 7.56
C VAL A 291 0.24 -1.78 8.17
N MET A 292 -0.86 -2.37 7.76
CA MET A 292 -1.29 -3.73 8.10
C MET A 292 -0.95 -4.74 7.00
N VAL A 293 -0.97 -6.02 7.35
CA VAL A 293 -0.84 -7.15 6.42
C VAL A 293 -2.05 -8.09 6.49
N ASP A 294 -2.69 -8.34 5.36
CA ASP A 294 -3.71 -9.37 5.20
C ASP A 294 -3.07 -10.70 4.79
N VAL A 295 -2.96 -11.61 5.76
CA VAL A 295 -2.29 -12.91 5.56
C VAL A 295 -3.19 -13.94 4.86
N THR A 296 -4.50 -13.73 4.86
CA THR A 296 -5.46 -14.67 4.25
C THR A 296 -5.53 -14.46 2.75
N HIS A 297 -5.73 -13.22 2.30
CA HIS A 297 -5.90 -12.93 0.87
C HIS A 297 -4.58 -12.91 0.10
N SER A 298 -3.45 -12.64 0.78
CA SER A 298 -2.12 -12.70 0.18
C SER A 298 -1.76 -14.15 -0.14
N THR A 299 -1.66 -14.99 0.87
CA THR A 299 -1.24 -16.39 0.71
C THR A 299 -2.31 -17.23 0.01
N GLY A 300 -3.59 -17.00 0.34
CA GLY A 300 -4.72 -17.84 -0.06
C GLY A 300 -4.65 -19.26 0.49
N ARG A 301 -3.94 -19.46 1.62
CA ARG A 301 -3.59 -20.77 2.17
C ARG A 301 -3.61 -20.77 3.70
N ARG A 302 -4.43 -21.65 4.28
CA ARG A 302 -4.60 -21.75 5.74
C ARG A 302 -3.29 -22.13 6.46
N ASP A 303 -2.47 -22.96 5.84
CA ASP A 303 -1.18 -23.42 6.40
C ASP A 303 -0.09 -22.33 6.42
N LEU A 304 -0.28 -21.24 5.67
CA LEU A 304 0.66 -20.11 5.61
C LEU A 304 0.25 -18.92 6.48
N LEU A 305 -0.92 -18.96 7.13
CA LEU A 305 -1.43 -17.84 7.93
C LEU A 305 -0.47 -17.49 9.08
N LEU A 306 -0.09 -18.48 9.89
CA LEU A 306 0.78 -18.27 11.06
C LEU A 306 2.20 -17.82 10.67
N PRO A 307 2.90 -18.48 9.72
CA PRO A 307 4.21 -18.00 9.27
C PRO A 307 4.16 -16.58 8.68
N ALA A 308 3.15 -16.26 7.86
CA ALA A 308 3.00 -14.94 7.27
C ALA A 308 2.70 -13.88 8.33
N ALA A 309 1.87 -14.19 9.34
CA ALA A 309 1.59 -13.28 10.45
C ALA A 309 2.86 -13.00 11.27
N LYS A 310 3.66 -14.04 11.60
CA LYS A 310 4.95 -13.85 12.27
C LYS A 310 5.90 -12.99 11.46
N ALA A 311 5.97 -13.18 10.14
CA ALA A 311 6.79 -12.35 9.26
C ALA A 311 6.32 -10.89 9.23
N ALA A 312 5.00 -10.65 9.18
CA ALA A 312 4.42 -9.31 9.22
C ALA A 312 4.75 -8.57 10.53
N LEU A 313 4.61 -9.25 11.67
CA LEU A 313 4.98 -8.66 12.96
C LEU A 313 6.49 -8.41 13.05
N ALA A 314 7.32 -9.37 12.64
CA ALA A 314 8.77 -9.26 12.72
C ALA A 314 9.35 -8.15 11.84
N ILE A 315 8.71 -7.84 10.70
CA ILE A 315 9.14 -6.74 9.82
C ILE A 315 8.61 -5.37 10.26
N GLY A 316 7.75 -5.32 11.29
CA GLY A 316 7.22 -4.08 11.87
C GLY A 316 5.91 -3.59 11.25
N ALA A 317 5.02 -4.49 10.82
CA ALA A 317 3.65 -4.10 10.47
C ALA A 317 2.88 -3.63 11.73
N ASP A 318 2.05 -2.60 11.57
CA ASP A 318 1.19 -2.05 12.63
C ASP A 318 -0.02 -2.95 12.92
N GLY A 319 -0.20 -4.00 12.12
CA GLY A 319 -1.17 -5.02 12.43
C GLY A 319 -1.31 -6.15 11.42
N VAL A 320 -2.06 -7.17 11.81
CA VAL A 320 -2.38 -8.34 10.98
C VAL A 320 -3.88 -8.50 10.83
N MET A 321 -4.33 -8.73 9.60
CA MET A 321 -5.70 -9.10 9.27
C MET A 321 -5.76 -10.56 8.81
N ALA A 322 -6.70 -11.34 9.34
CA ALA A 322 -6.96 -12.70 8.89
C ALA A 322 -8.45 -13.06 9.01
N GLU A 323 -8.88 -14.12 8.33
CA GLU A 323 -10.28 -14.51 8.29
C GLU A 323 -10.60 -15.71 9.18
N VAL A 324 -11.75 -15.62 9.86
CA VAL A 324 -12.28 -16.63 10.79
C VAL A 324 -13.75 -16.86 10.48
N HIS A 325 -14.17 -18.12 10.37
CA HIS A 325 -15.54 -18.54 10.11
C HIS A 325 -15.89 -19.71 11.03
N PRO A 326 -17.12 -19.83 11.58
CA PRO A 326 -17.45 -20.93 12.49
C PRO A 326 -17.36 -22.29 11.80
N ASP A 327 -17.81 -22.38 10.55
CA ASP A 327 -17.68 -23.58 9.71
C ASP A 327 -17.17 -23.21 8.30
N PRO A 328 -15.85 -23.16 8.08
CA PRO A 328 -15.29 -22.78 6.78
C PRO A 328 -15.74 -23.69 5.62
N ALA A 329 -16.12 -24.95 5.88
CA ALA A 329 -16.45 -25.90 4.83
C ALA A 329 -17.71 -25.50 4.04
N VAL A 330 -18.64 -24.79 4.68
CA VAL A 330 -19.90 -24.33 4.08
C VAL A 330 -19.93 -22.84 3.73
N ALA A 331 -18.82 -22.12 3.95
CA ALA A 331 -18.76 -20.68 3.71
C ALA A 331 -18.97 -20.31 2.22
N LEU A 332 -19.68 -19.21 1.97
CA LEU A 332 -20.03 -18.68 0.64
C LEU A 332 -18.84 -18.02 -0.08
N SER A 333 -17.71 -17.89 0.61
CA SER A 333 -16.44 -17.38 0.10
C SER A 333 -15.27 -17.91 0.91
N ASP A 334 -14.13 -18.14 0.25
CA ASP A 334 -12.86 -18.47 0.90
C ASP A 334 -12.91 -19.67 1.88
N SER A 335 -13.73 -20.66 1.56
CA SER A 335 -13.96 -21.87 2.39
C SER A 335 -12.68 -22.62 2.77
N ALA A 336 -11.70 -22.68 1.86
CA ALA A 336 -10.42 -23.34 2.10
C ALA A 336 -9.40 -22.47 2.88
N GLN A 337 -9.65 -21.17 3.02
CA GLN A 337 -8.69 -20.21 3.54
C GLN A 337 -8.97 -19.81 4.99
N GLN A 338 -10.25 -19.61 5.33
CA GLN A 338 -10.66 -19.15 6.65
C GLN A 338 -10.30 -20.16 7.75
N MET A 339 -9.93 -19.66 8.93
CA MET A 339 -9.76 -20.50 10.14
C MET A 339 -11.13 -20.83 10.72
N ASP A 340 -11.32 -22.05 11.21
CA ASP A 340 -12.40 -22.33 12.17
C ASP A 340 -12.02 -21.77 13.55
N ILE A 341 -12.98 -21.73 14.48
CA ILE A 341 -12.76 -21.17 15.84
C ILE A 341 -11.61 -21.90 16.58
N PRO A 342 -11.54 -23.25 16.60
CA PRO A 342 -10.39 -23.94 17.20
C PRO A 342 -9.05 -23.57 16.57
N THR A 343 -8.98 -23.50 15.23
CA THR A 343 -7.77 -23.10 14.50
C THR A 343 -7.39 -21.65 14.82
N PHE A 344 -8.36 -20.75 14.96
CA PHE A 344 -8.12 -19.36 15.36
C PHE A 344 -7.49 -19.27 16.76
N HIS A 345 -8.01 -20.03 17.73
CA HIS A 345 -7.42 -20.06 19.07
C HIS A 345 -5.99 -20.62 19.06
N GLN A 346 -5.74 -21.70 18.31
CA GLN A 346 -4.41 -22.26 18.15
C GLN A 346 -3.45 -21.29 17.43
N PHE A 347 -3.93 -20.58 16.42
CA PHE A 347 -3.19 -19.53 15.74
C PHE A 347 -2.77 -18.44 16.74
N MET A 348 -3.69 -17.96 17.56
CA MET A 348 -3.40 -16.92 18.55
C MET A 348 -2.43 -17.38 19.64
N GLU A 349 -2.60 -18.60 20.15
CA GLU A 349 -1.67 -19.19 21.14
C GLU A 349 -0.25 -19.24 20.58
N ASN A 350 -0.10 -19.66 19.33
CA ASN A 350 1.22 -19.78 18.70
C ASN A 350 1.81 -18.45 18.23
N LEU A 351 0.98 -17.43 17.98
CA LEU A 351 1.44 -16.09 17.63
C LEU A 351 1.99 -15.34 18.84
N ARG A 352 1.44 -15.59 20.04
CA ARG A 352 1.92 -15.04 21.32
C ARG A 352 3.23 -15.66 21.82
N LYS A 353 3.64 -16.81 21.25
CA LYS A 353 4.93 -17.48 21.49
C LYS A 353 5.97 -17.03 20.48
#